data_AF-A0ABD5QNJ8-F1
#
_entry.id   AF-A0ABD5QNJ8-F1
#
_cell.length_a   1.000
_cell.length_b   1.000
_cell.length_c   1.000
_cell.angle_alpha   90.00
_cell.angle_beta   90.00
_cell.angle_gamma   90.00
#
_symmetry.space_group_name_H-M   'P 1'
#
loop_
_entity.id
_entity.type
_entity.pdbx_description
1 polymer ?
#
loop_
_entity_poly.entity_id
_entity_poly.type
_entity_poly.pdbx_seq_one_letter_code
_entity_poly.pdbx_strand_id
1 'polypeptide(L)'
;MRALSVFVAVLLLVSSVAAGTGPTGATADVRSPSSSTVSEPVPSTEPLAGSIDPGTESASTHGENLTFRVLSTPPGVEPRLGSHRRGVNLGTSLGLAVGDSDAALRTETAVQRIESAETNAERQRRILAAINEVEQDEVSLDSRQTAAMNAHASGELTDRELLDELVRTAALAREYDRRLDTLSELAEETDGFSTPDRVSTLQVQLQVYEGPVRRIALETVRGDRTGTEIHVQSSRDALVLATIVDGQYVRESFRRDRWDRGGDDLESETAINATIASYPETTDLREANALGAGAVQRITVDHDFGTLRTFVSGGTERVFLEHQRMALSTFPDAESVSTAEDGFNVTVNRTYPGGPVTVTVLDAATGDPLEGITVTKSAGGTPSETIGSTDEDGVVRTLSPAEPYRITVVDEPRVAVIDDIAPLETPRVTDDVADENATDEGG
;
A
#
# COMPACT_ATOMS: atom_id res chain seq x y z
N MET A 1 49.91 -11.43 -21.47
CA MET A 1 50.83 -11.01 -20.39
C MET A 1 50.04 -10.15 -19.41
N ARG A 2 49.83 -10.69 -18.21
CA ARG A 2 49.56 -10.07 -16.90
C ARG A 2 48.96 -8.65 -16.86
N ALA A 3 47.76 -8.54 -16.28
CA ALA A 3 47.57 -7.92 -14.96
C ALA A 3 46.16 -8.22 -14.45
N LEU A 4 46.07 -9.13 -13.47
CA LEU A 4 44.87 -9.45 -12.70
C LEU A 4 44.88 -8.53 -11.48
N SER A 5 43.93 -7.60 -11.39
CA SER A 5 43.82 -6.67 -10.26
C SER A 5 42.80 -7.22 -9.26
N VAL A 6 43.31 -7.80 -8.20
CA VAL A 6 42.57 -8.28 -7.03
C VAL A 6 42.18 -7.06 -6.18
N PHE A 7 40.89 -6.83 -5.94
CA PHE A 7 40.43 -5.92 -4.90
C PHE A 7 39.99 -6.71 -3.67
N VAL A 8 40.78 -6.60 -2.61
CA VAL A 8 40.56 -7.17 -1.28
C VAL A 8 39.65 -6.23 -0.50
N ALA A 9 38.60 -6.80 0.08
CA ALA A 9 37.75 -6.17 1.08
C ALA A 9 38.55 -5.87 2.37
N VAL A 10 38.50 -4.63 2.84
CA VAL A 10 38.95 -4.26 4.19
C VAL A 10 37.78 -3.69 4.96
N LEU A 11 37.34 -4.48 5.93
CA LEU A 11 36.32 -4.19 6.92
C LEU A 11 36.96 -3.35 8.03
N LEU A 12 36.55 -2.08 8.18
CA LEU A 12 36.95 -1.22 9.29
C LEU A 12 35.72 -0.76 10.08
N LEU A 13 35.53 -1.43 11.22
CA LEU A 13 34.76 -0.97 12.36
C LEU A 13 35.45 0.25 12.98
N VAL A 14 34.80 1.40 12.97
CA VAL A 14 35.09 2.49 13.91
C VAL A 14 33.78 3.02 14.46
N SER A 15 33.50 2.62 15.70
CA SER A 15 32.55 3.26 16.60
C SER A 15 33.02 4.67 16.94
N SER A 16 32.15 5.67 16.79
CA SER A 16 32.32 6.96 17.45
C SER A 16 31.02 7.34 18.14
N VAL A 17 31.06 7.26 19.47
CA VAL A 17 30.14 7.92 20.38
C VAL A 17 30.60 9.37 20.50
N ALA A 18 29.75 10.33 20.18
CA ALA A 18 29.93 11.72 20.57
C ALA A 18 28.57 12.38 20.83
N ALA A 19 28.42 12.83 22.07
CA ALA A 19 27.26 13.52 22.61
C ALA A 19 27.18 14.99 22.15
N GLY A 20 25.94 15.47 22.03
CA GLY A 20 25.42 16.76 22.51
C GLY A 20 26.09 18.07 22.05
N THR A 21 25.32 18.92 21.36
CA THR A 21 24.90 20.27 21.81
C THR A 21 24.15 21.00 20.69
N GLY A 22 22.89 21.42 20.93
CA GLY A 22 22.32 22.63 20.29
C GLY A 22 22.91 23.90 20.94
N PRO A 23 22.53 25.14 20.56
CA PRO A 23 21.22 25.57 20.02
C PRO A 23 21.33 26.64 18.90
N THR A 24 20.23 27.37 18.67
CA THR A 24 20.03 28.60 17.84
C THR A 24 19.76 28.34 16.35
N GLY A 25 18.68 28.81 15.73
CA GLY A 25 17.81 29.95 15.99
C GLY A 25 18.06 31.00 14.90
N ALA A 26 17.36 30.91 13.77
CA ALA A 26 17.34 31.97 12.77
C ALA A 26 16.06 31.90 11.91
N THR A 27 15.18 32.85 12.19
CA THR A 27 14.03 33.27 11.38
C THR A 27 14.50 33.88 10.06
N ALA A 28 13.90 33.49 8.94
CA ALA A 28 13.96 34.23 7.69
C ALA A 28 12.54 34.46 7.16
N ASP A 29 12.08 35.69 7.40
CA ASP A 29 10.86 36.31 6.94
C ASP A 29 11.01 36.67 5.44
N VAL A 30 10.05 36.27 4.61
CA VAL A 30 10.00 36.60 3.17
C VAL A 30 8.57 36.97 2.80
N ARG A 31 8.32 38.26 2.53
CA ARG A 31 7.28 38.85 1.64
C ARG A 31 7.23 40.37 1.89
N SER A 32 7.13 41.29 0.93
CA SER A 32 6.74 41.30 -0.49
C SER A 32 7.46 42.49 -1.18
N PRO A 33 7.27 42.77 -2.49
CA PRO A 33 6.17 43.68 -2.83
C PRO A 33 5.52 43.50 -4.22
N SER A 34 4.30 44.08 -4.30
CA SER A 34 3.70 44.77 -5.45
C SER A 34 2.95 44.00 -6.54
N SER A 35 1.64 44.21 -6.46
CA SER A 35 0.63 44.21 -7.51
C SER A 35 0.91 45.20 -8.65
N SER A 36 0.53 44.79 -9.87
CA SER A 36 0.15 45.71 -10.94
C SER A 36 -0.98 45.10 -11.78
N THR A 37 -2.10 45.82 -11.77
CA THR A 37 -3.36 45.63 -12.47
C THR A 37 -3.21 45.77 -13.99
N VAL A 38 -3.87 44.90 -14.77
CA VAL A 38 -4.36 45.21 -16.11
C VAL A 38 -5.75 44.60 -16.27
N SER A 39 -6.72 45.45 -16.63
CA SER A 39 -8.13 45.11 -16.87
C SER A 39 -8.41 44.78 -18.34
N GLU A 40 -9.26 43.77 -18.53
CA GLU A 40 -10.27 43.55 -19.60
C GLU A 40 -9.82 43.27 -21.06
N PRO A 41 -10.64 42.55 -21.89
CA PRO A 41 -12.10 42.43 -21.81
C PRO A 41 -12.73 41.03 -21.94
N VAL A 42 -13.98 40.99 -21.48
CA VAL A 42 -15.01 39.95 -21.62
C VAL A 42 -15.39 39.74 -23.10
N PRO A 43 -15.74 38.50 -23.50
CA PRO A 43 -16.83 38.31 -24.43
C PRO A 43 -17.96 37.49 -23.78
N SER A 44 -19.13 38.12 -23.74
CA SER A 44 -20.41 37.48 -23.50
C SER A 44 -20.72 36.53 -24.66
N THR A 45 -20.97 35.26 -24.35
CA THR A 45 -21.73 34.37 -25.23
C THR A 45 -22.83 33.73 -24.40
N GLU A 46 -24.06 33.97 -24.82
CA GLU A 46 -25.31 33.43 -24.27
C GLU A 46 -25.38 31.89 -24.32
N PRO A 47 -26.28 31.28 -23.51
CA PRO A 47 -26.23 29.87 -23.19
C PRO A 47 -26.86 29.03 -24.30
N LEU A 48 -26.15 28.00 -24.75
CA LEU A 48 -26.78 26.87 -25.45
C LEU A 48 -27.42 25.98 -24.39
N ALA A 49 -28.70 26.22 -24.16
CA ALA A 49 -29.60 25.29 -23.49
C ALA A 49 -29.65 23.97 -24.27
N GLY A 50 -28.83 23.01 -23.86
CA GLY A 50 -28.94 21.60 -24.21
C GLY A 50 -29.54 20.85 -23.03
N SER A 51 -30.83 20.52 -23.16
CA SER A 51 -31.62 19.56 -22.37
C SER A 51 -30.80 18.62 -21.47
N ILE A 52 -30.83 18.90 -20.17
CA ILE A 52 -30.45 17.95 -19.11
C ILE A 52 -31.57 16.92 -19.01
N ASP A 53 -31.24 15.65 -19.25
CA ASP A 53 -32.08 14.52 -18.85
C ASP A 53 -31.95 14.37 -17.33
N PRO A 54 -33.04 14.41 -16.53
CA PRO A 54 -32.97 14.27 -15.09
C PRO A 54 -32.89 12.78 -14.76
N GLY A 55 -31.69 12.20 -14.83
CA GLY A 55 -31.56 10.75 -14.69
C GLY A 55 -30.14 10.23 -14.52
N THR A 56 -29.23 11.00 -13.93
CA THR A 56 -28.02 10.43 -13.34
C THR A 56 -27.60 11.37 -12.23
N GLU A 57 -27.87 10.98 -10.99
CA GLU A 57 -27.23 11.59 -9.83
C GLU A 57 -25.72 11.40 -10.01
N SER A 58 -25.02 12.47 -10.39
CA SER A 58 -23.61 12.54 -10.10
C SER A 58 -23.48 12.40 -8.59
N ALA A 59 -22.89 11.30 -8.13
CA ALA A 59 -22.51 11.12 -6.74
C ALA A 59 -21.34 12.07 -6.43
N SER A 60 -21.61 13.37 -6.46
CA SER A 60 -20.77 14.36 -5.80
C SER A 60 -20.79 14.01 -4.32
N THR A 61 -19.62 13.71 -3.76
CA THR A 61 -19.38 13.46 -2.33
C THR A 61 -19.52 14.73 -1.49
N HIS A 62 -20.57 15.53 -1.77
CA HIS A 62 -21.01 16.63 -0.94
C HIS A 62 -22.22 16.16 -0.12
N GLY A 63 -21.95 15.40 0.93
CA GLY A 63 -22.96 14.88 1.84
C GLY A 63 -22.32 14.20 3.06
N GLU A 64 -23.02 14.22 4.18
CA GLU A 64 -22.60 13.84 5.54
C GLU A 64 -22.20 12.36 5.74
N ASN A 65 -22.00 11.60 4.65
CA ASN A 65 -21.60 10.20 4.67
C ASN A 65 -20.35 10.01 3.79
N LEU A 66 -19.20 10.40 4.34
CA LEU A 66 -17.91 10.24 3.69
C LEU A 66 -17.49 8.78 3.88
N THR A 67 -17.62 7.97 2.83
CA THR A 67 -17.04 6.62 2.80
C THR A 67 -16.04 6.51 1.68
N PHE A 68 -14.86 5.96 1.97
CA PHE A 68 -13.85 5.67 0.98
C PHE A 68 -13.76 4.16 0.74
N ARG A 69 -14.22 3.74 -0.44
CA ARG A 69 -14.24 2.33 -0.80
C ARG A 69 -12.85 1.71 -0.89
N VAL A 70 -12.79 0.40 -0.64
CA VAL A 70 -11.56 -0.39 -0.64
C VAL A 70 -11.72 -1.70 -1.41
N LEU A 71 -10.70 -2.09 -2.18
CA LEU A 71 -10.60 -3.40 -2.81
C LEU A 71 -10.40 -4.46 -1.73
N SER A 72 -11.27 -5.47 -1.63
CA SER A 72 -11.17 -6.50 -0.59
C SER A 72 -11.31 -7.90 -1.18
N THR A 73 -11.28 -8.94 -0.35
CA THR A 73 -11.49 -10.34 -0.77
C THR A 73 -12.83 -10.49 -1.49
N PRO A 74 -13.00 -11.44 -2.43
CA PRO A 74 -14.27 -11.59 -3.15
C PRO A 74 -15.50 -11.68 -2.21
N PRO A 75 -16.65 -11.10 -2.59
CA PRO A 75 -17.88 -11.17 -1.80
C PRO A 75 -18.33 -12.63 -1.62
N GLY A 76 -18.85 -12.96 -0.44
CA GLY A 76 -19.26 -14.33 -0.09
C GLY A 76 -18.11 -15.32 0.15
N VAL A 77 -16.84 -14.90 0.01
CA VAL A 77 -15.68 -15.71 0.38
C VAL A 77 -15.21 -15.31 1.76
N GLU A 78 -15.29 -16.24 2.70
CA GLU A 78 -14.75 -16.05 4.05
C GLU A 78 -13.22 -16.14 4.01
N PRO A 79 -12.50 -15.06 4.33
CA PRO A 79 -11.05 -15.06 4.28
C PRO A 79 -10.46 -15.51 5.61
N ARG A 80 -9.21 -15.98 5.60
CA ARG A 80 -8.41 -16.09 6.82
C ARG A 80 -7.96 -14.68 7.22
N LEU A 81 -8.25 -14.29 8.46
CA LEU A 81 -7.84 -13.00 9.03
C LEU A 81 -6.86 -13.22 10.17
N GLY A 82 -5.94 -12.27 10.33
CA GLY A 82 -4.92 -12.29 11.37
C GLY A 82 -4.29 -10.91 11.55
N SER A 83 -3.48 -10.80 12.59
CA SER A 83 -2.68 -9.61 12.87
C SER A 83 -1.37 -10.05 13.49
N HIS A 84 -0.28 -9.51 12.97
CA HIS A 84 1.05 -9.81 13.47
C HIS A 84 1.82 -8.53 13.77
N ARG A 85 2.27 -8.40 15.02
CA ARG A 85 3.25 -7.37 15.39
C ARG A 85 4.62 -7.79 14.92
N ARG A 86 5.07 -7.21 13.81
CA ARG A 86 6.37 -7.48 13.23
C ARG A 86 7.43 -6.65 13.94
N GLY A 87 8.59 -7.24 14.20
CA GLY A 87 9.78 -6.57 14.73
C GLY A 87 11.03 -6.99 13.96
N VAL A 88 12.19 -6.59 14.48
CA VAL A 88 13.50 -6.97 13.92
C VAL A 88 13.63 -8.49 13.89
N ASN A 89 14.05 -9.04 12.74
CA ASN A 89 14.29 -10.47 12.59
C ASN A 89 15.62 -10.70 11.87
N LEU A 90 16.65 -11.04 12.66
CA LEU A 90 18.00 -11.28 12.14
C LEU A 90 18.07 -12.41 11.11
N GLY A 91 17.27 -13.46 11.27
CA GLY A 91 17.24 -14.59 10.34
C GLY A 91 16.68 -14.20 8.97
N THR A 92 15.53 -13.52 8.95
CA THR A 92 14.94 -13.00 7.71
C THR A 92 15.83 -11.92 7.10
N SER A 93 16.37 -11.00 7.90
CA SER A 93 17.28 -9.95 7.43
C SER A 93 18.55 -10.49 6.79
N LEU A 94 19.21 -11.50 7.41
CA LEU A 94 20.38 -12.14 6.83
C LEU A 94 20.03 -12.88 5.53
N GLY A 95 18.89 -13.58 5.51
CA GLY A 95 18.41 -14.24 4.30
C GLY A 95 18.17 -13.27 3.14
N LEU A 96 17.63 -12.08 3.42
CA LEU A 96 17.46 -11.01 2.43
C LEU A 96 18.82 -10.49 1.94
N ALA A 97 19.76 -10.19 2.85
CA ALA A 97 21.09 -9.69 2.46
C ALA A 97 21.89 -10.69 1.59
N VAL A 98 21.74 -12.00 1.87
CA VAL A 98 22.30 -13.05 1.00
C VAL A 98 21.61 -13.06 -0.37
N GLY A 99 20.28 -12.92 -0.40
CA GLY A 99 19.51 -12.81 -1.64
C GLY A 99 19.91 -11.60 -2.48
N ASP A 100 20.08 -10.44 -1.85
CA ASP A 100 20.51 -9.19 -2.50
C ASP A 100 21.92 -9.37 -3.12
N SER A 101 22.85 -10.00 -2.39
CA SER A 101 24.20 -10.28 -2.88
C SER A 101 24.22 -11.25 -4.08
N ASP A 102 23.39 -12.29 -4.02
CA ASP A 102 23.23 -13.28 -5.08
C ASP A 102 22.58 -12.67 -6.34
N ALA A 103 21.59 -11.79 -6.16
CA ALA A 103 20.97 -11.04 -7.24
C ALA A 103 21.95 -10.08 -7.92
N ALA A 104 22.75 -9.34 -7.14
CA ALA A 104 23.81 -8.46 -7.66
C ALA A 104 24.84 -9.25 -8.47
N LEU A 105 25.32 -10.39 -7.96
CA LEU A 105 26.27 -11.24 -8.68
C LEU A 105 25.70 -11.77 -10.00
N ARG A 106 24.41 -12.15 -10.03
CA ARG A 106 23.74 -12.56 -11.28
C ARG A 106 23.66 -11.43 -12.28
N THR A 107 23.33 -10.21 -11.84
CA THR A 107 23.31 -9.03 -12.70
C THR A 107 24.70 -8.76 -13.29
N GLU A 108 25.75 -8.73 -12.46
CA GLU A 108 27.13 -8.55 -12.92
C GLU A 108 27.58 -9.65 -13.89
N THR A 109 27.18 -10.90 -13.64
CA THR A 109 27.47 -12.02 -14.54
C THR A 109 26.79 -11.85 -15.90
N ALA A 110 25.55 -11.35 -15.92
CA ALA A 110 24.84 -11.03 -17.15
C ALA A 110 25.53 -9.90 -17.92
N VAL A 111 25.92 -8.82 -17.22
CA VAL A 111 26.67 -7.69 -17.81
C VAL A 111 27.98 -8.17 -18.43
N GLN A 112 28.82 -8.89 -17.68
CA GLN A 112 30.10 -9.42 -18.19
C GLN A 112 29.90 -10.36 -19.39
N ARG A 113 28.83 -11.18 -19.37
CA ARG A 113 28.50 -12.02 -20.52
C ARG A 113 28.14 -11.16 -21.73
N ILE A 114 27.35 -10.10 -21.57
CA ILE A 114 26.98 -9.19 -22.67
C ILE A 114 28.20 -8.46 -23.22
N GLU A 115 29.04 -7.88 -22.34
CA GLU A 115 30.22 -7.10 -22.72
C GLU A 115 31.32 -7.93 -23.40
N SER A 116 31.45 -9.21 -23.04
CA SER A 116 32.40 -10.13 -23.68
C SER A 116 31.98 -10.59 -25.08
N ALA A 117 30.92 -10.03 -25.65
CA ALA A 117 30.51 -10.33 -27.02
C ALA A 117 31.50 -9.77 -28.04
N GLU A 118 32.01 -10.63 -28.92
CA GLU A 118 32.98 -10.24 -29.95
C GLU A 118 32.34 -9.46 -31.12
N THR A 119 31.02 -9.55 -31.25
CA THR A 119 30.27 -8.91 -32.34
C THR A 119 29.01 -8.24 -31.82
N ASN A 120 28.56 -7.20 -32.52
CA ASN A 120 27.33 -6.51 -32.17
C ASN A 120 26.10 -7.43 -32.16
N ALA A 121 25.97 -8.30 -33.17
CA ALA A 121 24.87 -9.28 -33.24
C ALA A 121 24.91 -10.33 -32.09
N GLU A 122 26.10 -10.64 -31.55
CA GLU A 122 26.24 -11.48 -30.36
C GLU A 122 25.81 -10.71 -29.10
N ARG A 123 26.19 -9.43 -28.98
CA ARG A 123 25.78 -8.56 -27.86
C ARG A 123 24.26 -8.46 -27.77
N GLN A 124 23.60 -8.15 -28.90
CA GLN A 124 22.12 -8.09 -29.00
C GLN A 124 21.45 -9.41 -28.56
N ARG A 125 21.95 -10.56 -29.03
CA ARG A 125 21.41 -11.87 -28.64
C ARG A 125 21.56 -12.15 -27.14
N ARG A 126 22.66 -11.72 -26.53
CA ARG A 126 22.91 -11.90 -25.09
C ARG A 126 22.02 -11.00 -24.24
N ILE A 127 21.75 -9.76 -24.67
CA ILE A 127 20.80 -8.87 -24.00
C ILE A 127 19.39 -9.47 -24.03
N LEU A 128 18.93 -9.91 -25.20
CA LEU A 128 17.61 -10.54 -25.34
C LEU A 128 17.48 -11.82 -24.50
N ALA A 129 18.54 -12.62 -24.39
CA ALA A 129 18.57 -13.80 -23.54
C ALA A 129 18.46 -13.43 -22.05
N ALA A 130 19.17 -12.40 -21.59
CA ALA A 130 19.09 -11.93 -20.21
C ALA A 130 17.69 -11.36 -19.87
N ILE A 131 17.05 -10.65 -20.81
CA ILE A 131 15.66 -10.20 -20.64
C ILE A 131 14.71 -11.41 -20.51
N ASN A 132 14.87 -12.43 -21.35
CA ASN A 132 14.06 -13.66 -21.28
C ASN A 132 14.27 -14.44 -19.96
N GLU A 133 15.46 -14.35 -19.36
CA GLU A 133 15.72 -14.94 -18.04
C GLU A 133 14.90 -14.20 -16.95
N VAL A 134 14.86 -12.86 -16.99
CA VAL A 134 14.04 -12.07 -16.04
C VAL A 134 12.55 -12.36 -16.21
N GLU A 135 12.07 -12.54 -17.43
CA GLU A 135 10.67 -12.89 -17.71
C GLU A 135 10.29 -14.26 -17.11
N GLN A 136 11.16 -15.27 -17.22
CA GLN A 136 10.94 -16.58 -16.59
C GLN A 136 11.01 -16.52 -15.06
N ASP A 137 11.90 -15.68 -14.54
CA ASP A 137 12.04 -15.42 -13.12
C ASP A 137 10.77 -14.74 -12.55
N GLU A 138 10.15 -13.82 -13.29
CA GLU A 138 8.88 -13.18 -12.91
C GLU A 138 7.72 -14.20 -12.85
N VAL A 139 7.64 -15.15 -13.79
CA VAL A 139 6.65 -16.24 -13.73
C VAL A 139 6.84 -17.10 -12.47
N SER A 140 8.09 -17.28 -12.05
CA SER A 140 8.42 -17.99 -10.81
C SER A 140 8.02 -17.18 -9.57
N LEU A 141 8.15 -15.85 -9.59
CA LEU A 141 7.65 -14.97 -8.52
C LEU A 141 6.14 -15.06 -8.36
N ASP A 142 5.39 -15.02 -9.47
CA ASP A 142 3.94 -15.16 -9.45
C ASP A 142 3.51 -16.48 -8.78
N SER A 143 4.16 -17.57 -9.17
CA SER A 143 3.90 -18.90 -8.63
C SER A 143 4.20 -18.95 -7.13
N ARG A 144 5.30 -18.34 -6.69
CA ARG A 144 5.70 -18.28 -5.28
C ARG A 144 4.72 -17.46 -4.43
N GLN A 145 4.34 -16.26 -4.88
CA GLN A 145 3.36 -15.42 -4.18
C GLN A 145 2.02 -16.15 -4.08
N THR A 146 1.56 -16.76 -5.16
CA THR A 146 0.30 -17.53 -5.20
C THR A 146 0.33 -18.71 -4.25
N ALA A 147 1.42 -19.47 -4.22
CA ALA A 147 1.59 -20.57 -3.29
C ALA A 147 1.55 -20.09 -1.82
N ALA A 148 2.24 -18.99 -1.50
CA ALA A 148 2.26 -18.43 -0.15
C ALA A 148 0.87 -17.94 0.30
N MET A 149 0.14 -17.23 -0.57
CA MET A 149 -1.24 -16.80 -0.27
C MET A 149 -2.17 -17.99 -0.03
N ASN A 150 -2.10 -19.02 -0.88
CA ASN A 150 -2.92 -20.22 -0.74
C ASN A 150 -2.60 -21.00 0.53
N ALA A 151 -1.31 -21.18 0.84
CA ALA A 151 -0.87 -21.88 2.04
C ALA A 151 -1.24 -21.11 3.32
N HIS A 152 -1.19 -19.78 3.29
CA HIS A 152 -1.71 -18.98 4.40
C HIS A 152 -3.23 -19.13 4.51
N ALA A 153 -3.98 -18.99 3.41
CA ALA A 153 -5.42 -19.13 3.39
C ALA A 153 -5.90 -20.51 3.91
N SER A 154 -5.15 -21.59 3.66
CA SER A 154 -5.43 -22.94 4.20
C SER A 154 -4.93 -23.15 5.63
N GLY A 155 -4.18 -22.20 6.21
CA GLY A 155 -3.62 -22.29 7.55
C GLY A 155 -2.30 -23.08 7.65
N GLU A 156 -1.68 -23.43 6.52
CA GLU A 156 -0.35 -24.05 6.46
C GLU A 156 0.78 -23.07 6.78
N LEU A 157 0.60 -21.78 6.44
CA LEU A 157 1.49 -20.70 6.86
C LEU A 157 0.84 -19.83 7.94
N THR A 158 1.65 -19.43 8.92
CA THR A 158 1.30 -18.37 9.88
C THR A 158 1.38 -16.98 9.22
N ASP A 159 0.73 -15.98 9.82
CA ASP A 159 0.79 -14.57 9.38
C ASP A 159 2.24 -14.09 9.20
N ARG A 160 3.12 -14.46 10.14
CA ARG A 160 4.56 -14.15 10.09
C ARG A 160 5.23 -14.79 8.87
N GLU A 161 4.96 -16.06 8.59
CA GLU A 161 5.60 -16.78 7.48
C GLU A 161 5.12 -16.25 6.12
N LEU A 162 3.83 -15.92 6.00
CA LEU A 162 3.33 -15.22 4.82
C LEU A 162 4.05 -13.87 4.62
N LEU A 163 4.16 -13.04 5.66
CA LEU A 163 4.87 -11.76 5.58
C LEU A 163 6.37 -11.90 5.27
N ASP A 164 7.01 -12.96 5.76
CA ASP A 164 8.40 -13.29 5.42
C ASP A 164 8.54 -13.66 3.94
N GLU A 165 7.64 -14.46 3.37
CA GLU A 165 7.62 -14.80 1.95
C GLU A 165 7.30 -13.60 1.05
N LEU A 166 6.28 -12.81 1.39
CA LEU A 166 5.90 -11.61 0.64
C LEU A 166 7.03 -10.58 0.56
N VAL A 167 7.77 -10.39 1.65
CA VAL A 167 8.93 -9.48 1.66
C VAL A 167 10.09 -10.01 0.81
N ARG A 168 10.32 -11.32 0.80
CA ARG A 168 11.33 -11.92 -0.10
C ARG A 168 10.94 -11.76 -1.56
N THR A 169 9.68 -12.00 -1.91
CA THR A 169 9.15 -11.77 -3.26
C THR A 169 9.31 -10.31 -3.67
N ALA A 170 8.93 -9.36 -2.81
CA ALA A 170 9.08 -7.93 -3.08
C ALA A 170 10.56 -7.51 -3.23
N ALA A 171 11.48 -8.12 -2.49
CA ALA A 171 12.91 -7.87 -2.64
C ALA A 171 13.42 -8.37 -3.99
N LEU A 172 13.09 -9.61 -4.38
CA LEU A 172 13.48 -10.18 -5.67
C LEU A 172 12.90 -9.38 -6.85
N ALA A 173 11.65 -8.95 -6.77
CA ALA A 173 11.02 -8.13 -7.82
C ALA A 173 11.80 -6.83 -8.07
N ARG A 174 12.24 -6.14 -7.01
CA ARG A 174 13.11 -4.95 -7.15
C ARG A 174 14.46 -5.25 -7.77
N GLU A 175 15.05 -6.41 -7.45
CA GLU A 175 16.32 -6.79 -8.08
C GLU A 175 16.15 -7.08 -9.58
N TYR A 176 15.01 -7.66 -9.97
CA TYR A 176 14.67 -7.87 -11.38
C TYR A 176 14.41 -6.55 -12.11
N ASP A 177 13.71 -5.61 -11.48
CA ASP A 177 13.46 -4.27 -12.03
C ASP A 177 14.79 -3.53 -12.30
N ARG A 178 15.71 -3.51 -11.31
CA ARG A 178 17.04 -2.91 -11.49
C ARG A 178 17.89 -3.60 -12.55
N ARG A 179 17.75 -4.93 -12.69
CA ARG A 179 18.44 -5.66 -13.77
C ARG A 179 17.88 -5.23 -15.13
N LEU A 180 16.56 -5.03 -15.25
CA LEU A 180 15.96 -4.54 -16.49
C LEU A 180 16.40 -3.12 -16.84
N ASP A 181 16.59 -2.24 -15.85
CA ASP A 181 17.21 -0.92 -16.08
C ASP A 181 18.61 -1.08 -16.67
N THR A 182 19.46 -1.90 -16.03
CA THR A 182 20.83 -2.17 -16.51
C THR A 182 20.83 -2.76 -17.93
N LEU A 183 19.91 -3.67 -18.23
CA LEU A 183 19.79 -4.29 -19.56
C LEU A 183 19.28 -3.29 -20.61
N SER A 184 18.46 -2.32 -20.22
CA SER A 184 17.98 -1.24 -21.09
C SER A 184 19.13 -0.29 -21.44
N GLU A 185 19.93 0.12 -20.46
CA GLU A 185 21.12 0.94 -20.69
C GLU A 185 22.09 0.23 -21.65
N LEU A 186 22.36 -1.06 -21.42
CA LEU A 186 23.20 -1.86 -22.33
C LEU A 186 22.61 -1.98 -23.74
N ALA A 187 21.29 -1.99 -23.87
CA ALA A 187 20.61 -2.02 -25.16
C ALA A 187 20.78 -0.70 -25.91
N GLU A 188 20.62 0.43 -25.23
CA GLU A 188 20.81 1.77 -25.80
C GLU A 188 22.25 2.06 -26.22
N GLU A 189 23.22 1.50 -25.51
CA GLU A 189 24.65 1.56 -25.89
C GLU A 189 25.01 0.69 -27.09
N THR A 190 24.14 -0.23 -27.50
CA THR A 190 24.42 -1.21 -28.55
C THR A 190 24.01 -0.65 -29.91
N ASP A 191 24.99 -0.45 -30.80
CA ASP A 191 24.76 0.13 -32.13
C ASP A 191 23.61 -0.55 -32.90
N GLY A 192 22.63 0.22 -33.36
CA GLY A 192 21.50 -0.31 -34.15
C GLY A 192 20.59 -1.27 -33.38
N PHE A 193 20.60 -1.20 -32.05
CA PHE A 193 19.69 -1.90 -31.16
C PHE A 193 19.00 -0.89 -30.25
N SER A 194 17.77 -1.21 -29.85
CA SER A 194 16.98 -0.41 -28.93
C SER A 194 16.39 -1.31 -27.87
N THR A 195 16.10 -0.74 -26.70
CA THR A 195 15.39 -1.44 -25.63
C THR A 195 14.06 -1.99 -26.18
N PRO A 196 13.80 -3.31 -26.07
CA PRO A 196 12.54 -3.88 -26.50
C PRO A 196 11.37 -3.38 -25.64
N ASP A 197 10.22 -3.07 -26.25
CA ASP A 197 9.03 -2.55 -25.54
C ASP A 197 8.60 -3.42 -24.35
N ARG A 198 8.74 -4.74 -24.48
CA ARG A 198 8.46 -5.72 -23.43
C ARG A 198 9.23 -5.50 -22.12
N VAL A 199 10.37 -4.79 -22.15
CA VAL A 199 11.09 -4.44 -20.92
C VAL A 199 10.23 -3.53 -20.05
N SER A 200 9.65 -2.49 -20.65
CA SER A 200 8.75 -1.56 -19.95
C SER A 200 7.49 -2.27 -19.43
N THR A 201 6.92 -3.19 -20.22
CA THR A 201 5.81 -4.06 -19.80
C THR A 201 6.18 -4.89 -18.57
N LEU A 202 7.36 -5.54 -18.59
CA LEU A 202 7.82 -6.38 -17.50
C LEU A 202 8.12 -5.57 -16.22
N GLN A 203 8.70 -4.37 -16.36
CA GLN A 203 8.90 -3.44 -15.23
C GLN A 203 7.58 -3.05 -14.57
N VAL A 204 6.54 -2.76 -15.36
CA VAL A 204 5.20 -2.48 -14.82
C VAL A 204 4.60 -3.71 -14.13
N GLN A 205 4.77 -4.91 -14.69
CA GLN A 205 4.32 -6.17 -14.07
C GLN A 205 5.02 -6.43 -12.73
N LEU A 206 6.34 -6.20 -12.64
CA LEU A 206 7.11 -6.43 -11.41
C LEU A 206 6.61 -5.58 -10.23
N GLN A 207 6.02 -4.41 -10.49
CA GLN A 207 5.45 -3.55 -9.45
C GLN A 207 4.27 -4.20 -8.71
N VAL A 208 3.64 -5.25 -9.25
CA VAL A 208 2.55 -5.98 -8.59
C VAL A 208 3.03 -6.72 -7.33
N TYR A 209 4.30 -7.14 -7.35
CA TYR A 209 4.94 -7.83 -6.23
C TYR A 209 5.47 -6.86 -5.16
N GLU A 210 5.32 -5.57 -5.40
CA GLU A 210 5.66 -4.51 -4.47
C GLU A 210 4.42 -3.89 -3.85
N GLY A 211 4.59 -3.26 -2.70
CA GLY A 211 3.49 -2.64 -1.99
C GLY A 211 3.99 -1.81 -0.81
N PRO A 212 3.23 -0.78 -0.41
CA PRO A 212 3.63 0.11 0.67
C PRO A 212 3.72 -0.62 2.02
N VAL A 213 2.83 -1.58 2.31
CA VAL A 213 2.85 -2.37 3.55
C VAL A 213 3.98 -3.39 3.50
N ARG A 214 4.16 -4.09 2.37
CA ARG A 214 5.31 -5.00 2.15
C ARG A 214 6.65 -4.29 2.36
N ARG A 215 6.79 -3.05 1.89
CA ARG A 215 7.99 -2.21 2.11
C ARG A 215 8.20 -1.86 3.58
N ILE A 216 7.16 -1.41 4.29
CA ILE A 216 7.23 -1.13 5.74
C ILE A 216 7.64 -2.40 6.50
N ALA A 217 7.07 -3.54 6.11
CA ALA A 217 7.36 -4.82 6.71
C ALA A 217 8.82 -5.23 6.49
N LEU A 218 9.41 -4.93 5.33
CA LEU A 218 10.83 -5.14 5.03
C LEU A 218 11.73 -4.25 5.90
N GLU A 219 11.46 -2.95 5.96
CA GLU A 219 12.19 -1.98 6.79
C GLU A 219 12.21 -2.43 8.27
N THR A 220 11.06 -2.89 8.76
CA THR A 220 10.91 -3.38 10.14
C THR A 220 11.80 -4.61 10.43
N VAL A 221 11.88 -5.57 9.50
CA VAL A 221 12.71 -6.78 9.67
C VAL A 221 14.20 -6.46 9.67
N ARG A 222 14.62 -5.49 8.85
CA ARG A 222 16.01 -5.00 8.79
C ARG A 222 16.38 -4.15 10.00
N GLY A 223 15.39 -3.68 10.77
CA GLY A 223 15.59 -2.78 11.90
C GLY A 223 15.77 -1.32 11.49
N ASP A 224 15.40 -0.98 10.26
CA ASP A 224 15.35 0.41 9.78
C ASP A 224 14.16 1.17 10.40
N ARG A 225 13.21 0.43 10.98
CA ARG A 225 12.01 0.95 11.66
C ARG A 225 11.69 0.14 12.91
N THR A 226 11.02 0.78 13.87
CA THR A 226 10.44 0.12 15.05
C THR A 226 9.37 -0.90 14.66
N GLY A 227 9.06 -1.83 15.58
CA GLY A 227 8.04 -2.85 15.32
C GLY A 227 6.66 -2.26 15.05
N THR A 228 5.91 -2.87 14.13
CA THR A 228 4.59 -2.41 13.67
C THR A 228 3.57 -3.55 13.63
N GLU A 229 2.31 -3.25 13.96
CA GLU A 229 1.17 -4.17 13.76
C GLU A 229 0.82 -4.20 12.26
N ILE A 230 0.76 -5.40 11.69
CA ILE A 230 0.31 -5.62 10.32
C ILE A 230 -0.92 -6.51 10.37
N HIS A 231 -2.04 -5.98 9.88
CA HIS A 231 -3.22 -6.77 9.60
C HIS A 231 -3.00 -7.58 8.32
N VAL A 232 -3.44 -8.84 8.34
CA VAL A 232 -3.32 -9.78 7.23
C VAL A 232 -4.68 -10.41 6.98
N GLN A 233 -5.15 -10.34 5.74
CA GLN A 233 -6.33 -11.05 5.28
C GLN A 233 -5.99 -11.74 3.96
N SER A 234 -6.30 -13.03 3.85
CA SER A 234 -6.02 -13.81 2.65
C SER A 234 -7.15 -14.76 2.29
N SER A 235 -7.37 -14.93 1.00
CA SER A 235 -8.12 -16.04 0.42
C SER A 235 -7.29 -16.66 -0.72
N ARG A 236 -7.87 -17.64 -1.43
CA ARG A 236 -7.23 -18.27 -2.59
C ARG A 236 -6.81 -17.26 -3.67
N ASP A 237 -7.63 -16.23 -3.86
CA ASP A 237 -7.48 -15.27 -4.96
C ASP A 237 -7.30 -13.84 -4.46
N ALA A 238 -7.08 -13.63 -3.16
CA ALA A 238 -6.94 -12.28 -2.63
C ALA A 238 -6.00 -12.19 -1.43
N LEU A 239 -5.34 -11.04 -1.33
CA LEU A 239 -4.52 -10.63 -0.21
C LEU A 239 -4.87 -9.19 0.15
N VAL A 240 -4.98 -8.90 1.44
CA VAL A 240 -5.11 -7.54 1.98
C VAL A 240 -4.13 -7.43 3.13
N LEU A 241 -3.30 -6.39 3.11
CA LEU A 241 -2.42 -6.01 4.20
C LEU A 241 -2.72 -4.58 4.62
N ALA A 242 -2.70 -4.29 5.91
CA ALA A 242 -2.85 -2.93 6.41
C ALA A 242 -1.97 -2.67 7.63
N THR A 243 -1.55 -1.42 7.80
CA THR A 243 -0.75 -0.98 8.95
C THR A 243 -0.97 0.50 9.23
N ILE A 244 -0.68 0.93 10.46
CA ILE A 244 -0.63 2.33 10.83
C ILE A 244 0.84 2.71 11.01
N VAL A 245 1.26 3.76 10.32
CA VAL A 245 2.64 4.23 10.36
C VAL A 245 2.69 5.74 10.17
N ASP A 246 3.50 6.43 10.98
CA ASP A 246 3.77 7.87 10.84
C ASP A 246 2.49 8.74 10.69
N GLY A 247 1.43 8.43 11.47
CA GLY A 247 0.15 9.15 11.41
C GLY A 247 -0.74 8.82 10.21
N GLN A 248 -0.37 7.82 9.40
CA GLN A 248 -1.12 7.39 8.23
C GLN A 248 -1.63 5.95 8.38
N TYR A 249 -2.83 5.71 7.86
CA TYR A 249 -3.32 4.39 7.54
C TYR A 249 -2.81 3.98 6.15
N VAL A 250 -2.12 2.85 6.07
CA VAL A 250 -1.54 2.33 4.83
C VAL A 250 -2.11 0.96 4.55
N ARG A 251 -2.67 0.79 3.36
CA ARG A 251 -3.34 -0.44 2.95
C ARG A 251 -2.85 -0.88 1.57
N GLU A 252 -2.70 -2.18 1.39
CA GLU A 252 -2.52 -2.79 0.08
C GLU A 252 -3.47 -3.97 -0.10
N SER A 253 -4.05 -4.12 -1.28
CA SER A 253 -4.89 -5.25 -1.63
C SER A 253 -4.60 -5.76 -3.02
N PHE A 254 -4.60 -7.07 -3.18
CA PHE A 254 -4.40 -7.78 -4.43
C PHE A 254 -5.55 -8.76 -4.66
N ARG A 255 -6.09 -8.80 -5.89
CA ARG A 255 -7.19 -9.65 -6.37
C ARG A 255 -6.76 -10.39 -7.61
N ARG A 256 -6.27 -11.62 -7.42
CA ARG A 256 -5.78 -12.49 -8.48
C ARG A 256 -6.87 -12.87 -9.49
N ASP A 257 -8.10 -13.07 -9.03
CA ASP A 257 -9.27 -13.37 -9.87
C ASP A 257 -9.58 -12.27 -10.89
N ARG A 258 -9.07 -11.05 -10.65
CA ARG A 258 -9.23 -9.90 -11.55
C ARG A 258 -8.02 -9.65 -12.42
N TRP A 259 -6.92 -10.38 -12.25
CA TRP A 259 -5.70 -10.18 -13.02
C TRP A 259 -5.56 -11.22 -14.13
N ASP A 260 -5.82 -10.80 -15.36
CA ASP A 260 -5.48 -11.59 -16.55
C ASP A 260 -4.10 -11.20 -17.07
N ARG A 261 -3.12 -12.03 -16.73
CA ARG A 261 -1.70 -11.84 -17.10
C ARG A 261 -1.46 -11.96 -18.61
N GLY A 262 -2.33 -12.66 -19.32
CA GLY A 262 -2.24 -12.87 -20.77
C GLY A 262 -3.19 -11.99 -21.57
N GLY A 263 -3.82 -11.01 -20.91
CA GLY A 263 -4.78 -10.10 -21.53
C GLY A 263 -4.15 -9.18 -22.57
N ASP A 264 -5.02 -8.54 -23.35
CA ASP A 264 -4.60 -7.56 -24.36
C ASP A 264 -4.09 -6.26 -23.71
N ASP A 265 -3.41 -5.44 -24.53
CA ASP A 265 -2.94 -4.12 -24.13
C ASP A 265 -4.12 -3.24 -23.70
N LEU A 266 -3.92 -2.46 -22.63
CA LEU A 266 -4.96 -1.61 -22.06
C LEU A 266 -4.66 -0.13 -22.31
N GLU A 267 -5.62 0.57 -22.90
CA GLU A 267 -5.56 2.01 -23.09
C GLU A 267 -5.71 2.76 -21.76
N SER A 268 -4.98 3.86 -21.59
CA SER A 268 -4.97 4.64 -20.35
C SER A 268 -6.35 5.20 -19.99
N GLU A 269 -7.14 5.64 -20.98
CA GLU A 269 -8.49 6.17 -20.74
C GLU A 269 -9.45 5.09 -20.20
N THR A 270 -9.38 3.87 -20.74
CA THR A 270 -10.14 2.72 -20.23
C THR A 270 -9.76 2.41 -18.79
N ALA A 271 -8.47 2.41 -18.46
CA ALA A 271 -8.00 2.17 -17.11
C ALA A 271 -8.42 3.26 -16.10
N ILE A 272 -8.41 4.54 -16.53
CA ILE A 272 -8.92 5.65 -15.73
C ILE A 272 -10.42 5.47 -15.46
N ASN A 273 -11.21 5.16 -16.50
CA ASN A 273 -12.65 4.93 -16.37
C ASN A 273 -12.97 3.74 -15.45
N ALA A 274 -12.21 2.64 -15.56
CA ALA A 274 -12.35 1.50 -14.66
C ALA A 274 -12.06 1.87 -13.20
N THR A 275 -11.04 2.71 -12.96
CA THR A 275 -10.72 3.20 -11.61
C THR A 275 -11.84 4.10 -11.08
N ILE A 276 -12.34 5.05 -11.88
CA ILE A 276 -13.44 5.94 -11.50
C ILE A 276 -14.72 5.14 -11.19
N ALA A 277 -15.03 4.11 -11.96
CA ALA A 277 -16.18 3.24 -11.72
C ALA A 277 -16.05 2.48 -10.39
N SER A 278 -14.87 1.94 -10.08
CA SER A 278 -14.62 1.24 -8.82
C SER A 278 -14.58 2.18 -7.59
N TYR A 279 -14.17 3.44 -7.76
CA TYR A 279 -14.01 4.44 -6.70
C TYR A 279 -14.63 5.80 -7.10
N PRO A 280 -15.97 5.92 -7.11
CA PRO A 280 -16.66 7.13 -7.56
C PRO A 280 -16.32 8.37 -6.73
N GLU A 281 -15.83 8.21 -5.51
CA GLU A 281 -15.36 9.29 -4.63
C GLU A 281 -14.12 9.99 -5.16
N THR A 282 -13.50 9.43 -6.20
CA THR A 282 -12.36 10.01 -6.89
C THR A 282 -12.73 10.82 -8.15
N THR A 283 -14.03 11.01 -8.43
CA THR A 283 -14.55 11.61 -9.68
C THR A 283 -14.24 13.11 -9.87
N ASP A 284 -14.05 13.88 -8.81
CA ASP A 284 -13.78 15.33 -8.90
C ASP A 284 -12.32 15.67 -9.32
N LEU A 285 -11.49 14.66 -9.59
CA LEU A 285 -10.02 14.74 -9.56
C LEU A 285 -9.42 14.66 -10.98
N ARG A 286 -9.66 15.70 -11.80
CA ARG A 286 -9.35 15.83 -13.25
C ARG A 286 -7.90 15.57 -13.73
N GLU A 287 -6.97 15.10 -12.91
CA GLU A 287 -5.57 14.84 -13.28
C GLU A 287 -5.06 13.47 -12.79
N ALA A 288 -5.83 12.40 -12.97
CA ALA A 288 -5.35 11.04 -12.69
C ALA A 288 -4.06 10.76 -13.49
N ASN A 289 -2.98 10.37 -12.81
CA ASN A 289 -1.72 10.02 -13.46
C ASN A 289 -1.75 8.55 -13.87
N ALA A 290 -1.91 8.32 -15.18
CA ALA A 290 -1.84 7.00 -15.78
C ALA A 290 -0.40 6.71 -16.24
N LEU A 291 0.15 5.59 -15.80
CA LEU A 291 1.41 5.04 -16.28
C LEU A 291 1.23 3.53 -16.49
N GLY A 292 1.48 3.02 -17.68
CA GLY A 292 1.36 1.59 -17.92
C GLY A 292 2.01 1.18 -19.22
N ALA A 293 2.18 -0.12 -19.37
CA ALA A 293 2.73 -0.75 -20.55
C ALA A 293 2.13 -2.16 -20.68
N GLY A 294 1.71 -2.50 -21.89
CA GLY A 294 1.04 -3.76 -22.18
C GLY A 294 -0.30 -3.93 -21.44
N ALA A 295 -0.51 -5.11 -20.85
CA ALA A 295 -1.75 -5.52 -20.19
C ALA A 295 -1.95 -4.99 -18.76
N VAL A 296 -1.11 -4.07 -18.27
CA VAL A 296 -1.25 -3.48 -16.92
C VAL A 296 -1.12 -1.97 -17.00
N GLN A 297 -2.14 -1.28 -16.49
CA GLN A 297 -2.15 0.18 -16.33
C GLN A 297 -2.21 0.56 -14.86
N ARG A 298 -1.31 1.45 -14.44
CA ARG A 298 -1.25 1.95 -13.07
C ARG A 298 -1.79 3.36 -13.01
N ILE A 299 -2.81 3.57 -12.21
CA ILE A 299 -3.45 4.87 -12.03
C ILE A 299 -3.13 5.37 -10.63
N THR A 300 -2.72 6.63 -10.49
CA THR A 300 -2.52 7.29 -9.19
C THR A 300 -3.41 8.52 -9.10
N VAL A 301 -4.14 8.62 -7.99
CA VAL A 301 -5.13 9.66 -7.73
C VAL A 301 -4.96 10.16 -6.29
N ASP A 302 -4.77 11.47 -6.13
CA ASP A 302 -4.78 12.14 -4.83
C ASP A 302 -6.19 12.64 -4.51
N HIS A 303 -6.66 12.45 -3.29
CA HIS A 303 -7.99 12.82 -2.81
C HIS A 303 -7.92 13.46 -1.41
N ASP A 304 -9.05 13.95 -0.89
CA ASP A 304 -9.11 14.72 0.37
C ASP A 304 -8.53 13.98 1.60
N PHE A 305 -8.48 12.65 1.56
CA PHE A 305 -7.99 11.82 2.66
C PHE A 305 -6.56 11.30 2.45
N GLY A 306 -6.01 11.42 1.24
CA GLY A 306 -4.66 10.94 0.91
C GLY A 306 -4.48 10.54 -0.55
N THR A 307 -3.87 9.38 -0.79
CA THR A 307 -3.53 8.91 -2.15
C THR A 307 -4.02 7.49 -2.37
N LEU A 308 -4.68 7.27 -3.50
CA LEU A 308 -5.06 5.98 -4.05
C LEU A 308 -4.17 5.67 -5.27
N ARG A 309 -3.54 4.49 -5.30
CA ARG A 309 -2.85 3.96 -6.46
C ARG A 309 -3.42 2.60 -6.81
N THR A 310 -3.98 2.47 -8.01
CA THR A 310 -4.59 1.24 -8.51
C THR A 310 -3.80 0.66 -9.67
N PHE A 311 -3.96 -0.63 -9.92
CA PHE A 311 -3.54 -1.28 -11.16
C PHE A 311 -4.75 -1.98 -11.78
N VAL A 312 -4.94 -1.74 -13.07
CA VAL A 312 -6.02 -2.26 -13.89
C VAL A 312 -5.45 -3.28 -14.86
N SER A 313 -6.12 -4.42 -14.95
CA SER A 313 -5.76 -5.54 -15.82
C SER A 313 -6.39 -5.37 -17.19
N GLY A 314 -5.61 -5.50 -18.27
CA GLY A 314 -6.09 -5.33 -19.64
C GLY A 314 -7.08 -6.39 -20.10
N GLY A 315 -6.89 -7.66 -19.67
CA GLY A 315 -7.80 -8.74 -20.06
C GLY A 315 -9.15 -8.73 -19.32
N THR A 316 -9.27 -7.99 -18.22
CA THR A 316 -10.50 -7.94 -17.41
C THR A 316 -11.10 -6.54 -17.31
N GLU A 317 -10.33 -5.50 -17.62
CA GLU A 317 -10.63 -4.09 -17.39
C GLU A 317 -11.03 -3.78 -15.95
N ARG A 318 -10.51 -4.54 -14.98
CA ARG A 318 -10.84 -4.39 -13.55
C ARG A 318 -9.61 -4.04 -12.71
N VAL A 319 -9.85 -3.27 -11.66
CA VAL A 319 -8.84 -3.01 -10.62
C VAL A 319 -8.55 -4.31 -9.87
N PHE A 320 -7.27 -4.73 -9.92
CA PHE A 320 -6.81 -5.97 -9.30
C PHE A 320 -5.74 -5.73 -8.22
N LEU A 321 -5.11 -4.56 -8.17
CA LEU A 321 -4.20 -4.17 -7.09
C LEU A 321 -4.51 -2.74 -6.66
N GLU A 322 -4.51 -2.53 -5.36
CA GLU A 322 -4.80 -1.26 -4.71
C GLU A 322 -3.72 -0.97 -3.67
N HIS A 323 -3.19 0.25 -3.67
CA HIS A 323 -2.37 0.82 -2.61
C HIS A 323 -3.03 2.13 -2.14
N GLN A 324 -3.44 2.18 -0.87
CA GLN A 324 -4.01 3.38 -0.27
C GLN A 324 -3.11 3.91 0.85
N ARG A 325 -3.01 5.24 0.92
CA ARG A 325 -2.45 5.95 2.08
C ARG A 325 -3.44 7.03 2.48
N MET A 326 -3.90 7.00 3.73
CA MET A 326 -4.84 7.98 4.27
C MET A 326 -4.30 8.61 5.55
N ALA A 327 -4.49 9.91 5.71
CA ALA A 327 -4.18 10.59 6.96
C ALA A 327 -5.20 10.20 8.03
N LEU A 328 -4.74 9.78 9.21
CA LEU A 328 -5.63 9.34 10.29
C LEU A 328 -6.45 10.47 10.89
N SER A 329 -5.99 11.72 10.77
CA SER A 329 -6.70 12.92 11.23
C SER A 329 -7.95 13.24 10.39
N THR A 330 -8.03 12.70 9.18
CA THR A 330 -9.13 12.95 8.23
C THR A 330 -9.76 11.65 7.75
N PHE A 331 -9.62 10.55 8.50
CA PHE A 331 -10.15 9.26 8.07
C PHE A 331 -11.69 9.31 8.02
N PRO A 332 -12.34 8.97 6.90
CA PRO A 332 -13.75 9.28 6.67
C PRO A 332 -14.72 8.26 7.30
N ASP A 333 -14.31 7.00 7.42
CA ASP A 333 -15.20 5.87 7.74
C ASP A 333 -15.14 5.43 9.19
N ALA A 334 -15.73 6.20 10.11
CA ALA A 334 -15.76 5.81 11.51
C ALA A 334 -17.12 6.02 12.19
N GLU A 335 -17.52 5.03 12.99
CA GLU A 335 -18.62 5.15 13.94
C GLU A 335 -18.10 5.16 15.37
N SER A 336 -18.68 5.99 16.24
CA SER A 336 -18.26 6.09 17.63
C SER A 336 -19.10 5.21 18.56
N VAL A 337 -18.43 4.50 19.47
CA VAL A 337 -19.03 3.91 20.68
C VAL A 337 -18.34 4.52 21.90
N SER A 338 -19.09 4.87 22.94
CA SER A 338 -18.53 5.57 24.10
C SER A 338 -18.98 4.98 25.43
N THR A 339 -18.14 5.12 26.46
CA THR A 339 -18.51 4.88 27.86
C THR A 339 -17.95 5.98 28.74
N ALA A 340 -18.58 6.18 29.90
CA ALA A 340 -18.07 7.04 30.95
C ALA A 340 -18.01 6.25 32.26
N GLU A 341 -16.80 5.98 32.76
CA GLU A 341 -16.54 5.11 33.91
C GLU A 341 -15.27 5.56 34.65
N ASP A 342 -15.27 5.48 35.98
CA ASP A 342 -14.13 5.82 36.85
C ASP A 342 -13.45 7.18 36.58
N GLY A 343 -14.21 8.16 36.10
CA GLY A 343 -13.70 9.50 35.77
C GLY A 343 -13.09 9.60 34.37
N PHE A 344 -13.14 8.54 33.56
CA PHE A 344 -12.85 8.58 32.13
C PHE A 344 -14.12 8.78 31.32
N ASN A 345 -14.01 9.54 30.24
CA ASN A 345 -14.92 9.51 29.12
C ASN A 345 -14.15 8.94 27.92
N VAL A 346 -14.46 7.70 27.55
CA VAL A 346 -13.75 6.95 26.50
C VAL A 346 -14.63 6.90 25.26
N THR A 347 -14.08 7.30 24.12
CA THR A 347 -14.73 7.16 22.80
C THR A 347 -13.87 6.29 21.90
N VAL A 348 -14.47 5.26 21.32
CA VAL A 348 -13.85 4.38 20.32
C VAL A 348 -14.51 4.63 18.98
N ASN A 349 -13.75 5.23 18.07
CA ASN A 349 -14.12 5.37 16.67
C ASN A 349 -13.71 4.08 15.94
N ARG A 350 -14.69 3.19 15.74
CA ARG A 350 -14.54 1.87 15.12
C ARG A 350 -14.76 1.96 13.61
N THR A 351 -14.14 1.01 12.90
CA THR A 351 -14.18 0.92 11.43
C THR A 351 -14.38 -0.55 11.02
N TYR A 352 -14.15 -0.87 9.75
CA TYR A 352 -14.15 -2.24 9.24
C TYR A 352 -12.89 -3.04 9.65
N PRO A 353 -12.89 -4.39 9.54
CA PRO A 353 -11.73 -5.24 9.83
C PRO A 353 -10.46 -4.79 9.10
N GLY A 354 -9.37 -4.62 9.86
CA GLY A 354 -8.10 -4.09 9.33
C GLY A 354 -8.11 -2.58 9.02
N GLY A 355 -9.22 -1.86 9.27
CA GLY A 355 -9.30 -0.41 9.28
C GLY A 355 -8.78 0.20 10.60
N PRO A 356 -8.56 1.52 10.66
CA PRO A 356 -7.99 2.18 11.83
C PRO A 356 -9.00 2.43 12.94
N VAL A 357 -8.76 1.92 14.14
CA VAL A 357 -9.54 2.24 15.35
C VAL A 357 -8.84 3.37 16.10
N THR A 358 -9.59 4.42 16.44
CA THR A 358 -9.11 5.53 17.27
C THR A 358 -9.80 5.49 18.62
N VAL A 359 -9.02 5.38 19.70
CA VAL A 359 -9.49 5.46 21.08
C VAL A 359 -9.11 6.83 21.63
N THR A 360 -10.09 7.60 22.06
CA THR A 360 -9.92 8.91 22.71
C THR A 360 -10.31 8.78 24.18
N VAL A 361 -9.45 9.27 25.07
CA VAL A 361 -9.66 9.23 26.53
C VAL A 361 -9.62 10.65 27.06
N LEU A 362 -10.76 11.12 27.57
CA LEU A 362 -10.91 12.42 28.20
C LEU A 362 -11.23 12.27 29.68
N ASP A 363 -10.93 13.28 30.48
CA ASP A 363 -11.41 13.38 31.85
C ASP A 363 -12.91 13.69 31.86
N ALA A 364 -13.69 12.86 32.57
CA ALA A 364 -15.15 12.94 32.54
C ALA A 364 -15.71 14.22 33.21
N ALA A 365 -14.94 14.87 34.08
CA ALA A 365 -15.39 16.05 34.81
C ALA A 365 -15.05 17.36 34.08
N THR A 366 -13.88 17.42 33.45
CA THR A 366 -13.34 18.62 32.79
C THR A 366 -13.51 18.60 31.27
N GLY A 367 -13.53 17.41 30.67
CA GLY A 367 -13.47 17.22 29.23
C GLY A 367 -12.06 17.32 28.63
N ASP A 368 -11.03 17.48 29.47
CA ASP A 368 -9.65 17.63 29.02
C ASP A 368 -9.07 16.28 28.54
N PRO A 369 -8.20 16.27 27.51
CA PRO A 369 -7.52 15.06 27.06
C PRO A 369 -6.58 14.50 28.13
N LEU A 370 -6.52 13.18 28.25
CA LEU A 370 -5.66 12.49 29.21
C LEU A 370 -4.51 11.79 28.50
N GLU A 371 -3.31 12.33 28.63
CA GLU A 371 -2.05 11.74 28.12
C GLU A 371 -1.54 10.60 29.01
N GLY A 372 -0.85 9.63 28.41
CA GLY A 372 -0.12 8.58 29.12
C GLY A 372 -0.98 7.43 29.65
N ILE A 373 -2.27 7.41 29.33
CA ILE A 373 -3.22 6.39 29.78
C ILE A 373 -3.00 5.10 29.00
N THR A 374 -2.86 3.98 29.70
CA THR A 374 -2.61 2.68 29.05
C THR A 374 -3.90 2.12 28.46
N VAL A 375 -3.85 1.70 27.20
CA VAL A 375 -5.00 1.10 26.52
C VAL A 375 -4.66 -0.29 26.00
N THR A 376 -5.56 -1.22 26.25
CA THR A 376 -5.44 -2.61 25.80
C THR A 376 -6.63 -3.04 24.95
N LYS A 377 -6.40 -4.00 24.06
CA LYS A 377 -7.39 -4.60 23.13
C LYS A 377 -7.44 -6.09 23.34
N SER A 378 -8.63 -6.69 23.35
CA SER A 378 -8.79 -8.15 23.27
C SER A 378 -9.93 -8.50 22.32
N ALA A 379 -9.73 -9.50 21.47
CA ALA A 379 -10.72 -9.97 20.49
C ALA A 379 -10.76 -11.50 20.45
N GLY A 380 -11.89 -12.12 20.12
CA GLY A 380 -11.94 -13.56 19.83
C GLY A 380 -11.49 -14.49 20.96
N GLY A 381 -11.62 -14.07 22.22
CA GLY A 381 -11.12 -14.83 23.37
C GLY A 381 -9.59 -14.88 23.49
N THR A 382 -8.86 -14.08 22.71
CA THR A 382 -7.41 -13.90 22.86
C THR A 382 -7.08 -13.08 24.11
N PRO A 383 -5.88 -13.25 24.69
CA PRO A 383 -5.41 -12.41 25.78
C PRO A 383 -5.42 -10.93 25.40
N SER A 384 -5.62 -10.06 26.39
CA SER A 384 -5.52 -8.61 26.19
C SER A 384 -4.10 -8.22 25.80
N GLU A 385 -3.95 -7.50 24.68
CA GLU A 385 -2.67 -6.94 24.21
C GLU A 385 -2.66 -5.42 24.43
N THR A 386 -1.52 -4.90 24.88
CA THR A 386 -1.30 -3.45 24.98
C THR A 386 -1.15 -2.84 23.59
N ILE A 387 -2.06 -1.91 23.28
CA ILE A 387 -2.00 -1.12 22.06
C ILE A 387 -0.92 -0.04 22.20
N GLY A 388 -0.94 0.66 23.34
CA GLY A 388 -0.03 1.75 23.66
C GLY A 388 -0.57 2.62 24.80
N SER A 389 0.02 3.79 24.94
CA SER A 389 -0.47 4.86 25.82
C SER A 389 -1.02 6.01 24.98
N THR A 390 -1.98 6.75 25.52
CA THR A 390 -2.52 7.95 24.86
C THR A 390 -1.48 9.05 24.73
N ASP A 391 -1.54 9.80 23.63
CA ASP A 391 -0.73 10.99 23.36
C ASP A 391 -1.27 12.26 24.04
N GLU A 392 -0.70 13.43 23.73
CA GLU A 392 -1.09 14.73 24.29
C GLU A 392 -2.56 15.12 24.00
N ASP A 393 -3.15 14.56 22.95
CA ASP A 393 -4.55 14.74 22.59
C ASP A 393 -5.47 13.69 23.23
N GLY A 394 -4.92 12.82 24.09
CA GLY A 394 -5.65 11.74 24.73
C GLY A 394 -5.98 10.59 23.77
N VAL A 395 -5.22 10.45 22.67
CA VAL A 395 -5.51 9.54 21.58
C VAL A 395 -4.53 8.37 21.53
N VAL A 396 -5.04 7.17 21.25
CA VAL A 396 -4.24 6.01 20.83
C VAL A 396 -4.94 5.28 19.70
N ARG A 397 -4.16 4.69 18.78
CA ARG A 397 -4.67 4.06 17.56
C ARG A 397 -4.20 2.63 17.39
N THR A 398 -5.02 1.82 16.74
CA THR A 398 -4.74 0.41 16.40
C THR A 398 -5.49 0.00 15.14
N LEU A 399 -5.32 -1.24 14.69
CA LEU A 399 -6.16 -1.82 13.64
C LEU A 399 -7.34 -2.58 14.23
N SER A 400 -8.50 -2.47 13.58
CA SER A 400 -9.71 -3.18 13.95
C SER A 400 -9.53 -4.69 13.77
N PRO A 401 -9.86 -5.50 14.80
CA PRO A 401 -10.05 -6.94 14.64
C PRO A 401 -11.19 -7.27 13.68
N ALA A 402 -11.28 -8.54 13.29
CA ALA A 402 -12.37 -9.07 12.48
C ALA A 402 -13.61 -9.46 13.30
N GLU A 403 -13.39 -9.81 14.56
CA GLU A 403 -14.43 -10.23 15.50
C GLU A 403 -14.74 -9.10 16.49
N PRO A 404 -15.90 -9.15 17.18
CA PRO A 404 -16.19 -8.24 18.28
C PRO A 404 -15.05 -8.22 19.31
N TYR A 405 -14.71 -7.03 19.77
CA TYR A 405 -13.56 -6.80 20.64
C TYR A 405 -13.90 -5.89 21.81
N ARG A 406 -13.01 -5.90 22.80
CA ARG A 406 -13.06 -5.08 24.00
C ARG A 406 -11.87 -4.13 24.01
N ILE A 407 -12.13 -2.89 24.40
CA ILE A 407 -11.11 -1.90 24.76
C ILE A 407 -11.15 -1.69 26.27
N THR A 408 -9.97 -1.70 26.90
CA THR A 408 -9.81 -1.42 28.31
C THR A 408 -8.80 -0.28 28.49
N VAL A 409 -9.19 0.71 29.27
CA VAL A 409 -8.41 1.90 29.58
C VAL A 409 -8.03 1.86 31.05
N VAL A 410 -6.75 2.02 31.36
CA VAL A 410 -6.19 1.83 32.70
C VAL A 410 -5.27 2.98 33.08
N ASP A 411 -5.55 3.59 34.24
CA ASP A 411 -4.63 4.47 34.98
C ASP A 411 -4.86 4.24 36.48
N GLU A 412 -4.05 3.35 37.07
CA GLU A 412 -4.32 2.78 38.39
C GLU A 412 -4.60 3.86 39.45
N PRO A 413 -5.70 3.75 40.23
CA PRO A 413 -6.62 2.61 40.32
C PRO A 413 -7.83 2.66 39.37
N ARG A 414 -7.92 3.64 38.46
CA ARG A 414 -9.08 3.87 37.57
C ARG A 414 -9.07 2.91 36.38
N VAL A 415 -10.25 2.38 36.04
CA VAL A 415 -10.43 1.52 34.87
C VAL A 415 -11.73 1.85 34.15
N ALA A 416 -11.71 1.88 32.82
CA ALA A 416 -12.92 1.93 32.00
C ALA A 416 -12.90 0.82 30.96
N VAL A 417 -14.05 0.19 30.73
CA VAL A 417 -14.18 -0.91 29.77
C VAL A 417 -15.31 -0.64 28.78
N ILE A 418 -15.03 -0.90 27.49
CA ILE A 418 -16.04 -0.97 26.44
C ILE A 418 -15.97 -2.37 25.83
N ASP A 419 -17.02 -3.15 26.05
CA ASP A 419 -17.19 -4.52 25.53
C ASP A 419 -18.01 -4.55 24.24
N ASP A 420 -17.98 -5.71 23.57
CA ASP A 420 -18.81 -6.04 22.40
C ASP A 420 -18.77 -5.01 21.26
N ILE A 421 -17.60 -4.37 21.06
CA ILE A 421 -17.39 -3.46 19.94
C ILE A 421 -17.33 -4.28 18.66
N ALA A 422 -18.42 -4.30 17.91
CA ALA A 422 -18.48 -4.95 16.61
C ALA A 422 -17.79 -4.10 15.53
N PRO A 423 -16.89 -4.64 14.69
CA PRO A 423 -16.38 -3.96 13.50
C PRO A 423 -17.51 -3.62 12.51
N LEU A 424 -17.31 -2.56 11.73
CA LEU A 424 -18.22 -2.17 10.65
C LEU A 424 -18.09 -3.09 9.44
N GLU A 425 -19.06 -3.02 8.54
CA GLU A 425 -18.95 -3.67 7.24
C GLU A 425 -17.82 -3.02 6.41
N THR A 426 -17.09 -3.84 5.64
CA THR A 426 -16.05 -3.32 4.75
C THR A 426 -16.68 -2.52 3.61
N PRO A 427 -16.30 -1.24 3.39
CA PRO A 427 -16.83 -0.44 2.29
C PRO A 427 -16.20 -0.92 0.97
N ARG A 428 -16.81 -1.90 0.32
CA ARG A 428 -16.26 -2.53 -0.89
C ARG A 428 -16.36 -1.63 -2.10
N VAL A 429 -15.42 -1.78 -3.04
CA VAL A 429 -15.52 -1.19 -4.39
C VAL A 429 -16.86 -1.50 -5.04
N THR A 430 -17.34 -0.60 -5.88
CA THR A 430 -18.67 -0.67 -6.51
C THR A 430 -18.94 -2.03 -7.17
N ASP A 431 -17.95 -2.58 -7.90
CA ASP A 431 -18.08 -3.84 -8.63
C ASP A 431 -18.21 -5.10 -7.75
N ASP A 432 -18.04 -4.98 -6.43
CA ASP A 432 -18.21 -6.07 -5.46
C ASP A 432 -19.47 -5.88 -4.60
N VAL A 433 -20.19 -4.76 -4.72
CA VAL A 433 -21.49 -4.55 -4.08
C VAL A 433 -22.54 -5.19 -5.01
N ALA A 434 -23.33 -6.13 -4.49
CA ALA A 434 -24.41 -6.71 -5.27
C ALA A 434 -25.43 -5.62 -5.63
N ASP A 435 -25.87 -5.56 -6.89
CA ASP A 435 -27.03 -4.74 -7.28
C ASP A 435 -28.27 -5.23 -6.51
N GLU A 436 -28.57 -4.60 -5.38
CA GLU A 436 -29.81 -4.89 -4.63
C GLU A 436 -31.07 -4.56 -5.44
N ASN A 437 -30.93 -3.92 -6.61
CA ASN A 437 -32.03 -3.55 -7.52
C ASN A 437 -32.27 -4.52 -8.70
N ALA A 438 -31.56 -5.65 -8.81
CA ALA A 438 -31.77 -6.60 -9.92
C ALA A 438 -32.97 -7.56 -9.73
N THR A 439 -33.75 -7.40 -8.65
CA THR A 439 -34.92 -8.26 -8.35
C THR A 439 -36.19 -7.45 -8.12
N ASP A 440 -36.67 -6.71 -9.13
CA ASP A 440 -38.12 -6.45 -9.26
C ASP A 440 -38.55 -5.97 -10.66
N GLU A 441 -38.24 -6.71 -11.74
CA GLU A 441 -39.01 -6.60 -12.98
C GLU A 441 -39.22 -7.98 -13.60
N GLY A 442 -40.24 -8.69 -13.11
CA GLY A 442 -40.62 -10.01 -13.63
C GLY A 442 -41.85 -10.60 -12.95
N GLY A 443 -42.94 -9.82 -12.88
CA GLY A 443 -44.26 -10.26 -12.44
C GLY A 443 -45.28 -10.26 -13.58
#